data_AF-A0AAD6TXA3-F1
#
_entry.id   AF-A0AAD6TXA3-F1
#
_cell.length_a   1.000
_cell.length_b   1.000
_cell.length_c   1.000
_cell.angle_alpha   90.00
_cell.angle_beta   90.00
_cell.angle_gamma   90.00
#
_symmetry.space_group_name_H-M   'P 1'
#
loop_
_entity.id
_entity.type
_entity.pdbx_description
1 polymer ?
#
loop_
_entity_poly.entity_id
_entity_poly.type
_entity_poly.pdbx_seq_one_letter_code
_entity_poly.pdbx_strand_id
1 'polypeptide(L)'
;MSADFEARLNHPQITPRSFNTDQLAFNARMDRELIHPPPDTSPKQSYTRDITIEEIEAMKRHIKAHGIDTAIGVDGFSYKDCVAIPNEKLLAFFFYRLIALECCMLKMLTLIIDRRIREGAEALGVVPVTQNGFQDNLRTNDNVFVLQCLIDKAESLGKPLYVAYLDLKNAFPGTDRSTLWVQLAAMGISGPMIE
;
A
#
# COMPACT_ATOMS: atom_id res chain seq x y z
N MET A 1 16.82 -28.80 13.33
CA MET A 1 17.09 -27.70 12.37
C MET A 1 18.31 -26.95 12.86
N SER A 2 19.34 -26.80 12.04
CA SER A 2 20.36 -25.76 12.26
C SER A 2 19.76 -24.47 11.72
N ALA A 3 19.72 -23.41 12.53
CA ALA A 3 19.22 -22.11 12.11
C ALA A 3 20.41 -21.14 12.10
N ASP A 4 20.85 -20.76 10.91
CA ASP A 4 21.83 -19.68 10.75
C ASP A 4 21.05 -18.37 10.72
N PHE A 5 21.12 -17.63 11.82
CA PHE A 5 20.48 -16.31 11.94
C PHE A 5 21.50 -15.22 11.60
N GLU A 6 21.32 -14.58 10.46
CA GLU A 6 22.01 -13.33 10.15
C GLU A 6 21.13 -12.15 10.61
N ALA A 7 21.76 -11.15 11.24
CA ALA A 7 21.06 -9.94 11.65
C ALA A 7 20.40 -9.26 10.44
N ARG A 8 19.24 -8.62 10.67
CA ARG A 8 18.37 -7.98 9.65
C ARG A 8 19.15 -7.44 8.45
N LEU A 9 18.65 -7.73 7.24
CA LEU A 9 19.20 -7.22 5.98
C LEU A 9 19.27 -5.68 6.05
N ASN A 10 20.45 -5.17 6.39
CA ASN A 10 20.81 -3.78 6.20
C ASN A 10 21.03 -3.55 4.71
N HIS A 11 21.00 -2.29 4.26
CA HIS A 11 21.54 -1.97 2.94
C HIS A 11 22.91 -2.63 2.81
N PRO A 12 23.15 -3.41 1.74
CA PRO A 12 24.40 -4.11 1.60
C PRO A 12 25.53 -3.07 1.59
N GLN A 13 26.56 -3.26 2.41
CA GLN A 13 27.68 -2.31 2.49
C GLN A 13 28.36 -2.11 1.13
N ILE A 14 28.28 -3.14 0.29
CA ILE A 14 28.72 -3.12 -1.10
C ILE A 14 27.51 -3.44 -1.96
N THR A 15 27.15 -2.51 -2.85
CA THR A 15 26.10 -2.71 -3.83
C THR A 15 26.39 -3.97 -4.67
N PRO A 16 25.49 -4.96 -4.70
CA PRO A 16 25.67 -6.16 -5.51
C PRO A 16 25.82 -5.81 -6.98
N ARG A 17 26.62 -6.57 -7.74
CA ARG A 17 26.75 -6.36 -9.20
C ARG A 17 25.42 -6.52 -9.95
N SER A 18 24.49 -7.27 -9.38
CA SER A 18 23.14 -7.45 -9.93
C SER A 18 22.21 -6.25 -9.68
N PHE A 19 22.61 -5.30 -8.82
CA PHE A 19 21.80 -4.13 -8.53
C PHE A 19 21.95 -3.10 -9.65
N ASN A 20 20.82 -2.69 -10.23
CA ASN A 20 20.79 -1.79 -11.37
C ASN A 20 20.90 -0.31 -10.92
N THR A 21 22.13 0.16 -10.75
CA THR A 21 22.41 1.56 -10.38
C THR A 21 21.99 2.55 -11.46
N ASP A 22 22.01 2.14 -12.73
CA ASP A 22 21.63 2.99 -13.86
C ASP A 22 20.13 3.27 -13.84
N GLN A 23 19.31 2.26 -13.54
CA GLN A 23 17.87 2.41 -13.36
C GLN A 23 17.55 3.32 -12.17
N LEU A 24 18.26 3.17 -11.05
CA LEU A 24 18.06 4.04 -9.89
C LEU A 24 18.36 5.51 -10.24
N ALA A 25 19.49 5.76 -10.92
CA ALA A 25 19.85 7.11 -11.39
C ALA A 25 18.86 7.66 -12.43
N PHE A 26 18.33 6.80 -13.30
CA PHE A 26 17.29 7.15 -14.26
C PHE A 26 15.98 7.54 -13.58
N ASN A 27 15.52 6.75 -12.60
CA ASN A 27 14.31 7.04 -11.83
C ASN A 27 14.40 8.39 -11.13
N ALA A 28 15.55 8.71 -10.53
CA ALA A 28 15.78 10.00 -9.87
C ALA A 28 15.69 11.20 -10.83
N ARG A 29 16.00 11.01 -12.12
CA ARG A 29 15.81 12.04 -13.16
C ARG A 29 14.35 12.10 -13.62
N MET A 30 13.75 10.95 -13.91
CA MET A 30 12.36 10.84 -14.38
C MET A 30 11.34 11.36 -13.37
N ASP A 31 11.59 11.19 -12.08
CA ASP A 31 10.74 11.75 -11.01
C ASP A 31 10.54 13.27 -11.17
N ARG A 32 11.54 13.99 -11.70
CA ARG A 32 11.45 15.44 -11.97
C ARG A 32 10.72 15.77 -13.27
N GLU A 33 10.58 14.80 -14.17
CA GLU A 33 10.05 14.95 -15.53
C GLU A 33 8.71 14.22 -15.72
N LEU A 34 8.15 13.65 -14.65
CA LEU A 34 6.82 13.05 -14.62
C LEU A 34 5.77 14.15 -14.85
N ILE A 35 5.53 14.46 -16.12
CA ILE A 35 4.57 15.49 -16.55
C ILE A 35 3.27 14.84 -17.04
N HIS A 36 3.35 13.61 -17.59
CA HIS A 36 2.20 12.83 -18.06
C HIS A 36 2.39 11.33 -17.79
N PRO A 37 1.80 10.80 -16.71
CA PRO A 37 1.78 9.37 -16.47
C PRO A 37 0.96 8.63 -17.55
N PRO A 38 1.29 7.36 -17.85
CA PRO A 38 0.50 6.54 -18.76
C PRO A 38 -0.95 6.44 -18.29
N PRO A 39 -1.90 6.21 -19.23
CA PRO A 39 -3.31 6.15 -18.89
C PRO A 39 -3.59 4.98 -17.94
N ASP A 40 -4.52 5.21 -17.01
CA ASP A 40 -5.04 4.17 -16.14
C ASP A 40 -5.71 3.05 -16.95
N THR A 41 -5.19 1.84 -16.78
CA THR A 41 -5.65 0.64 -17.49
C THR A 41 -6.58 -0.23 -16.65
N SER A 42 -6.85 0.15 -15.40
CA SER A 42 -7.80 -0.56 -14.57
C SER A 42 -9.22 -0.48 -15.16
N PRO A 43 -10.02 -1.56 -15.11
CA PRO A 43 -11.33 -1.60 -15.77
C PRO A 43 -12.30 -0.50 -15.36
N LYS A 44 -12.16 0.04 -14.14
CA LYS A 44 -13.03 1.08 -13.59
C LYS A 44 -12.35 2.45 -13.49
N GLN A 45 -11.19 2.62 -14.12
CA GLN A 45 -10.36 3.82 -13.96
C GLN A 45 -10.13 4.16 -12.49
N SER A 46 -9.87 3.14 -11.68
CA SER A 46 -9.74 3.22 -10.23
C SER A 46 -8.68 4.22 -9.79
N TYR A 47 -7.67 4.49 -10.62
CA TYR A 47 -6.59 5.41 -10.32
C TYR A 47 -6.85 6.85 -10.76
N THR A 48 -7.66 7.06 -11.78
CA THR A 48 -7.80 8.40 -12.40
C THR A 48 -9.19 9.01 -12.28
N ARG A 49 -10.24 8.24 -11.94
CA ARG A 49 -11.61 8.76 -11.80
C ARG A 49 -11.75 9.73 -10.62
N ASP A 50 -12.69 10.65 -10.71
CA ASP A 50 -13.04 11.55 -9.59
C ASP A 50 -13.63 10.78 -8.39
N ILE A 51 -13.43 11.29 -7.17
CA ILE A 51 -14.05 10.74 -5.96
C ILE A 51 -15.56 10.82 -6.11
N THR A 52 -16.27 9.75 -5.78
CA THR A 52 -17.75 9.72 -5.87
C THR A 52 -18.41 9.76 -4.49
N ILE A 53 -19.70 10.11 -4.45
CA ILE A 53 -20.48 10.08 -3.21
C ILE A 53 -20.55 8.65 -2.66
N GLU A 54 -20.68 7.65 -3.53
CA GLU A 54 -20.74 6.23 -3.16
C GLU A 54 -19.46 5.78 -2.45
N GLU A 55 -18.30 6.27 -2.87
CA GLU A 55 -17.01 6.00 -2.22
C GLU A 55 -16.95 6.64 -0.81
N ILE A 56 -17.46 7.86 -0.66
CA ILE A 56 -17.58 8.54 0.64
C ILE A 56 -18.51 7.76 1.57
N GLU A 57 -19.65 7.30 1.06
CA GLU A 57 -20.57 6.47 1.83
C GLU A 57 -19.94 5.14 2.24
N ALA A 58 -19.25 4.47 1.32
CA ALA A 58 -18.57 3.22 1.58
C ALA A 58 -17.47 3.39 2.64
N MET A 59 -16.76 4.51 2.62
CA MET A 59 -15.76 4.86 3.63
C MET A 59 -16.43 5.13 5.00
N LYS A 60 -17.53 5.88 5.06
CA LYS A 60 -18.27 6.08 6.32
C LYS A 60 -18.80 4.78 6.91
N ARG A 61 -19.30 3.86 6.06
CA ARG A 61 -19.70 2.51 6.48
C ARG A 61 -18.52 1.75 7.07
N HIS A 62 -17.36 1.80 6.43
CA HIS A 62 -16.14 1.16 6.91
C HIS A 62 -15.71 1.70 8.29
N ILE A 63 -15.66 3.02 8.47
CA ILE A 63 -15.33 3.67 9.75
C ILE A 63 -16.29 3.23 10.86
N LYS A 64 -17.60 3.24 10.58
CA LYS A 64 -18.62 2.81 11.54
C LYS A 64 -18.45 1.34 11.96
N ALA A 65 -18.08 0.46 11.01
CA ALA A 65 -17.89 -0.96 11.27
C ALA A 65 -16.62 -1.27 12.09
N HIS A 66 -15.57 -0.46 11.95
CA HIS A 66 -14.26 -0.70 12.57
C HIS A 66 -14.01 0.13 13.84
N GLY A 67 -15.03 0.87 14.31
CA GLY A 67 -14.98 1.67 15.52
C GLY A 67 -14.75 3.14 15.24
N ILE A 68 -15.64 3.97 15.79
CA ILE A 68 -15.62 5.43 15.61
C ILE A 68 -14.80 6.15 16.71
N ASP A 69 -14.52 5.45 17.80
CA ASP A 69 -13.76 5.95 18.96
C ASP A 69 -12.27 5.67 18.77
N THR A 70 -11.67 6.37 17.79
CA THR A 70 -10.23 6.30 17.52
C THR A 70 -9.48 7.49 18.09
N ALA A 71 -8.15 7.39 18.16
CA ALA A 71 -7.29 8.50 18.53
C ALA A 71 -7.56 9.75 17.66
N ILE A 72 -7.82 10.87 18.35
CA ILE A 72 -8.11 12.18 17.77
C ILE A 72 -6.77 12.88 17.46
N GLY A 73 -6.72 13.59 16.33
CA GLY A 73 -5.56 14.41 15.96
C GLY A 73 -5.34 15.59 16.90
N VAL A 74 -4.23 16.31 16.72
CA VAL A 74 -3.92 17.52 17.50
C VAL A 74 -4.93 18.65 17.28
N ASP A 75 -5.74 18.56 16.24
CA ASP A 75 -6.80 19.49 15.88
C ASP A 75 -8.13 19.23 16.59
N GLY A 76 -8.22 18.13 17.37
CA GLY A 76 -9.44 17.77 18.09
C GLY A 76 -10.54 17.17 17.21
N PHE A 77 -10.28 16.93 15.92
CA PHE A 77 -11.29 16.43 14.98
C PHE A 77 -11.35 14.91 14.98
N SER A 78 -12.53 14.34 15.26
CA SER A 78 -12.73 12.90 15.41
C SER A 78 -13.43 12.26 14.20
N TYR A 79 -13.44 10.92 14.15
CA TYR A 79 -14.26 10.22 13.16
C TYR A 79 -15.76 10.42 13.34
N LYS A 80 -16.24 10.81 14.54
CA LYS A 80 -17.66 11.18 14.74
C LYS A 80 -17.99 12.44 13.95
N ASP A 81 -17.11 13.43 14.00
CA ASP A 81 -17.27 14.70 13.31
C ASP A 81 -17.21 14.49 11.79
N CYS A 82 -16.25 13.68 11.33
CA CYS A 82 -16.13 13.24 9.93
C CYS A 82 -17.40 12.60 9.39
N VAL A 83 -17.96 11.65 10.13
CA VAL A 83 -19.16 10.90 9.71
C VAL A 83 -20.40 11.79 9.69
N ALA A 84 -20.46 12.78 10.59
CA ALA A 84 -21.57 13.73 10.71
C ALA A 84 -21.64 14.75 9.55
N ILE A 85 -20.53 15.07 8.89
CA ILE A 85 -20.52 16.02 7.77
C ILE A 85 -21.31 15.45 6.57
N PRO A 86 -22.21 16.20 5.92
CA PRO A 86 -22.89 15.77 4.70
C PRO A 86 -21.95 15.29 3.60
N ASN A 87 -22.35 14.25 2.84
CA ASN A 87 -21.47 13.62 1.85
C ASN A 87 -21.05 14.59 0.74
N GLU A 88 -21.95 15.49 0.33
CA GLU A 88 -21.70 16.50 -0.70
C GLU A 88 -20.64 17.51 -0.24
N LYS A 89 -20.63 17.84 1.05
CA LYS A 89 -19.62 18.72 1.65
C LYS A 89 -18.27 18.04 1.74
N LEU A 90 -18.24 16.76 2.10
CA LEU A 90 -16.99 15.96 2.07
C LEU A 90 -16.45 15.82 0.66
N LEU A 91 -17.34 15.60 -0.31
CA LEU A 91 -16.97 15.50 -1.71
C LEU A 91 -16.33 16.81 -2.19
N ALA A 92 -17.03 17.93 -2.00
CA ALA A 92 -16.50 19.25 -2.33
C ALA A 92 -15.17 19.50 -1.63
N PHE A 93 -15.05 19.15 -0.35
CA PHE A 93 -13.80 19.29 0.41
C PHE A 93 -12.65 18.50 -0.21
N PHE A 94 -12.87 17.24 -0.61
CA PHE A 94 -11.85 16.42 -1.25
C PHE A 94 -11.42 16.93 -2.64
N PHE A 95 -12.29 17.68 -3.32
CA PHE A 95 -11.93 18.36 -4.58
C PHE A 95 -11.00 19.57 -4.41
N TYR A 96 -10.94 20.21 -3.23
CA TYR A 96 -10.23 21.48 -3.04
C TYR A 96 -8.71 21.36 -2.76
N ARG A 97 -8.08 20.23 -3.10
CA ARG A 97 -6.65 19.93 -2.89
C ARG A 97 -6.24 20.03 -1.41
N LEU A 98 -6.12 18.88 -0.75
CA LEU A 98 -5.75 18.84 0.68
C LEU A 98 -4.30 19.25 0.89
N ILE A 99 -4.09 20.51 1.26
CA ILE A 99 -2.80 20.95 1.81
C ILE A 99 -2.70 20.42 3.23
N ALA A 100 -1.86 19.40 3.40
CA ALA A 100 -1.25 18.89 4.63
C ALA A 100 -1.99 19.21 5.94
N LEU A 101 -2.88 18.32 6.36
CA LEU A 101 -3.41 18.30 7.73
C LEU A 101 -3.36 16.86 8.25
N GLU A 102 -2.57 16.61 9.28
CA GLU A 102 -2.60 15.35 10.05
C GLU A 102 -3.86 15.30 10.92
N CYS A 103 -5.03 15.15 10.28
CA CYS A 103 -6.31 15.01 10.96
C CYS A 103 -7.12 13.81 10.46
N CYS A 104 -8.24 13.51 11.12
CA CYS A 104 -9.14 12.45 10.70
C CYS A 104 -9.61 12.56 9.24
N MET A 105 -9.60 13.76 8.63
CA MET A 105 -9.89 13.93 7.19
C MET A 105 -8.81 13.35 6.29
N LEU A 106 -7.53 13.52 6.65
CA LEU A 106 -6.44 12.89 5.90
C LEU A 106 -6.56 11.37 6.00
N LYS A 107 -6.91 10.83 7.17
CA LYS A 107 -7.15 9.38 7.31
C LYS A 107 -8.28 8.90 6.38
N MET A 108 -9.38 9.66 6.28
CA MET A 108 -10.48 9.34 5.35
C MET A 108 -10.02 9.38 3.89
N LEU A 109 -9.27 10.41 3.50
CA LEU A 109 -8.73 10.51 2.14
C LEU A 109 -7.78 9.34 1.85
N THR A 110 -6.83 9.06 2.74
CA THR A 110 -5.90 7.94 2.57
C THR A 110 -6.62 6.59 2.50
N LEU A 111 -7.76 6.44 3.18
CA LEU A 111 -8.59 5.25 3.08
C LEU A 111 -9.32 5.14 1.72
N ILE A 112 -9.76 6.27 1.14
CA ILE A 112 -10.31 6.27 -0.23
C ILE A 112 -9.21 5.90 -1.23
N ILE A 113 -8.02 6.50 -1.11
CA ILE A 113 -6.87 6.21 -1.97
C ILE A 113 -6.45 4.74 -1.84
N ASP A 114 -6.31 4.21 -0.62
CA ASP A 114 -5.97 2.81 -0.36
C ASP A 114 -6.96 1.85 -1.02
N ARG A 115 -8.27 2.10 -0.91
CA ARG A 115 -9.30 1.25 -1.53
C ARG A 115 -9.24 1.26 -3.06
N ARG A 116 -8.92 2.41 -3.66
CA ARG A 116 -8.77 2.53 -5.11
C ARG A 116 -7.52 1.84 -5.62
N ILE A 117 -6.41 1.98 -4.91
CA ILE A 117 -5.17 1.27 -5.22
C ILE A 117 -5.41 -0.23 -5.15
N ARG A 118 -6.10 -0.72 -4.12
CA ARG A 118 -6.48 -2.13 -4.00
C ARG A 118 -7.39 -2.59 -5.13
N GLU A 119 -8.45 -1.84 -5.44
CA GLU A 119 -9.38 -2.17 -6.52
C GLU A 119 -8.63 -2.34 -7.86
N GLY A 120 -7.74 -1.41 -8.18
CA GLY A 120 -6.94 -1.49 -9.40
C GLY A 120 -5.92 -2.62 -9.37
N ALA A 121 -5.22 -2.82 -8.24
CA ALA A 121 -4.20 -3.85 -8.10
C ALA A 121 -4.79 -5.27 -8.17
N GLU A 122 -5.98 -5.48 -7.59
CA GLU A 122 -6.76 -6.73 -7.71
C GLU A 122 -7.24 -6.95 -9.14
N ALA A 123 -7.82 -5.91 -9.77
CA ALA A 123 -8.33 -6.02 -11.13
C ALA A 123 -7.24 -6.32 -12.17
N LEU A 124 -6.02 -5.81 -11.95
CA LEU A 124 -4.85 -6.05 -12.78
C LEU A 124 -4.07 -7.32 -12.38
N GLY A 125 -4.44 -7.98 -11.27
CA GLY A 125 -3.76 -9.18 -10.78
C GLY A 125 -2.29 -8.95 -10.37
N VAL A 126 -1.94 -7.73 -9.95
CA VAL A 126 -0.56 -7.34 -9.63
C VAL A 126 -0.10 -7.93 -8.29
N VAL A 127 -1.03 -8.10 -7.35
CA VAL A 127 -0.72 -8.69 -6.03
C VAL A 127 -0.67 -10.22 -6.14
N PRO A 128 0.47 -10.87 -5.82
CA PRO A 128 0.56 -12.31 -5.85
C PRO A 128 -0.35 -12.97 -4.81
N VAL A 129 -0.89 -14.15 -5.12
CA VAL A 129 -1.70 -14.95 -4.18
C VAL A 129 -0.96 -15.39 -2.91
N THR A 130 0.37 -15.31 -2.91
CA THR A 130 1.23 -15.61 -1.77
C THR A 130 1.42 -14.42 -0.82
N GLN A 131 0.91 -13.24 -1.18
CA GLN A 131 1.00 -12.03 -0.34
C GLN A 131 -0.18 -11.98 0.63
N ASN A 132 0.05 -12.34 1.89
CA ASN A 132 -1.02 -12.29 2.91
C ASN A 132 -0.97 -11.01 3.75
N GLY A 133 0.17 -10.33 3.78
CA GLY A 133 0.34 -9.10 4.56
C GLY A 133 -0.54 -7.97 4.02
N PHE A 134 -1.28 -7.33 4.93
CA PHE A 134 -2.15 -6.17 4.62
C PHE A 134 -3.21 -6.44 3.55
N GLN A 135 -3.59 -7.70 3.31
CA GLN A 135 -4.69 -8.06 2.41
C GLN A 135 -5.97 -8.30 3.19
N ASP A 136 -7.11 -7.90 2.61
CA ASP A 136 -8.40 -8.11 3.21
C ASP A 136 -8.69 -9.62 3.33
N ASN A 137 -9.29 -10.02 4.45
CA ASN A 137 -9.67 -11.41 4.75
C ASN A 137 -8.52 -12.43 4.83
N LEU A 138 -7.24 -12.02 4.74
CA LEU A 138 -6.08 -12.88 5.00
C LEU A 138 -5.50 -12.61 6.38
N ARG A 139 -4.97 -13.64 7.03
CA ARG A 139 -4.40 -13.56 8.38
C ARG A 139 -2.99 -14.13 8.42
N THR A 140 -2.20 -13.67 9.39
CA THR A 140 -0.83 -14.18 9.60
C THR A 140 -0.79 -15.68 9.85
N ASN A 141 -1.85 -16.24 10.46
CA ASN A 141 -1.96 -17.67 10.73
C ASN A 141 -1.97 -18.53 9.45
N ASP A 142 -2.43 -17.99 8.32
CA ASP A 142 -2.48 -18.72 7.05
C ASP A 142 -1.06 -19.06 6.59
N ASN A 143 -0.11 -18.12 6.69
CA ASN A 143 1.29 -18.35 6.33
C ASN A 143 1.98 -19.36 7.26
N VAL A 144 1.65 -19.34 8.55
CA VAL A 144 2.17 -20.32 9.52
C VAL A 144 1.67 -21.72 9.19
N PHE A 145 0.38 -21.84 8.84
CA PHE A 145 -0.20 -23.10 8.41
C PHE A 145 0.45 -23.64 7.12
N VAL A 146 0.64 -22.78 6.11
CA VAL A 146 1.34 -23.16 4.88
C VAL A 146 2.75 -23.68 5.17
N LEU A 147 3.49 -23.00 6.04
CA LEU A 147 4.82 -23.44 6.45
C LEU A 147 4.78 -24.81 7.15
N GLN A 148 3.81 -25.03 8.06
CA GLN A 148 3.64 -26.32 8.72
C GLN A 148 3.37 -27.44 7.69
N CYS A 149 2.48 -27.21 6.73
CA CYS A 149 2.22 -28.19 5.66
C CYS A 149 3.47 -28.49 4.82
N LEU A 150 4.33 -27.50 4.58
CA LEU A 150 5.59 -27.70 3.87
C LEU A 150 6.58 -28.55 4.68
N ILE A 151 6.63 -28.35 6.00
CA ILE A 151 7.44 -29.16 6.92
C ILE A 151 6.95 -30.61 6.90
N ASP A 152 5.66 -30.83 7.15
CA ASP A 152 5.06 -32.17 7.19
C ASP A 152 5.28 -32.93 5.87
N LYS A 153 5.15 -32.22 4.74
CA LYS A 153 5.41 -32.78 3.41
C LYS A 153 6.87 -33.16 3.23
N ALA A 154 7.81 -32.31 3.64
CA ALA A 154 9.24 -32.59 3.52
C ALA A 154 9.65 -33.81 4.37
N GLU A 155 9.12 -33.91 5.59
CA GLU A 155 9.30 -35.05 6.48
C GLU A 155 8.75 -36.34 5.87
N SER A 156 7.53 -36.31 5.33
CA SER A 156 6.92 -37.48 4.68
C SER A 156 7.72 -38.01 3.48
N LEU A 157 8.43 -37.12 2.79
CA LEU A 157 9.27 -37.45 1.64
C LEU A 157 10.71 -37.80 2.02
N GLY A 158 11.09 -37.67 3.30
CA GLY A 158 12.46 -37.83 3.77
C GLY A 158 13.43 -36.83 3.14
N LYS A 159 12.96 -35.63 2.76
CA LYS A 159 13.76 -34.59 2.10
C LYS A 159 13.97 -33.39 3.04
N PRO A 160 15.13 -32.72 2.98
CA PRO A 160 15.34 -31.49 3.75
C PRO A 160 14.46 -30.35 3.20
N LEU A 161 13.88 -29.56 4.10
CA LEU A 161 13.26 -28.27 3.79
C LEU A 161 14.22 -27.15 4.20
N TYR A 162 14.54 -26.28 3.24
CA TYR A 162 15.31 -25.07 3.50
C TYR A 162 14.36 -23.87 3.54
N VAL A 163 14.44 -23.06 4.61
CA VAL A 163 13.57 -21.90 4.83
C VAL A 163 14.44 -20.68 5.07
N ALA A 164 14.16 -19.59 4.36
CA ALA A 164 14.81 -18.30 4.57
C ALA A 164 13.80 -17.29 5.14
N TYR A 165 14.15 -16.67 6.26
CA TYR A 165 13.37 -15.58 6.85
C TYR A 165 14.02 -14.25 6.47
N LEU A 166 13.29 -13.45 5.68
CA LEU A 166 13.77 -12.14 5.21
C LEU A 166 13.03 -11.04 5.96
N ASP A 167 13.76 -10.24 6.74
CA ASP A 167 13.25 -9.05 7.41
C ASP A 167 13.98 -7.81 6.89
N LEU A 168 13.20 -6.88 6.32
CA LEU A 168 13.72 -5.64 5.75
C LEU A 168 13.81 -4.57 6.82
N LYS A 169 15.02 -4.05 7.07
CA LYS A 169 15.20 -2.93 7.98
C LYS A 169 14.64 -1.64 7.36
N ASN A 170 13.85 -0.91 8.14
CA ASN A 170 13.30 0.40 7.73
C ASN A 170 12.57 0.36 6.38
N ALA A 171 11.74 -0.65 6.13
CA ALA A 171 11.04 -0.80 4.84
C ALA A 171 10.31 0.49 4.40
N PHE A 172 9.63 1.22 5.30
CA PHE A 172 9.00 2.49 4.95
C PHE A 172 10.01 3.64 4.79
N PRO A 173 10.87 3.97 5.77
CA PRO A 173 11.77 5.13 5.64
C PRO A 173 12.93 4.91 4.63
N GLY A 174 13.29 3.66 4.36
CA GLY A 174 14.39 3.26 3.48
C GLY A 174 13.99 3.05 2.02
N THR A 175 12.70 3.23 1.68
CA THR A 175 12.23 3.16 0.29
C THR A 175 12.64 4.42 -0.49
N ASP A 176 13.26 4.22 -1.66
CA ASP A 176 13.57 5.32 -2.59
C ASP A 176 12.28 5.87 -3.21
N ARG A 177 11.94 7.12 -2.83
CA ARG A 177 10.66 7.74 -3.22
C ARG A 177 10.57 8.00 -4.71
N SER A 178 11.65 8.40 -5.35
CA SER A 178 11.67 8.66 -6.81
C SER A 178 11.39 7.38 -7.60
N THR A 179 12.00 6.26 -7.21
CA THR A 179 11.69 4.96 -7.81
C THR A 179 10.24 4.54 -7.56
N LEU A 180 9.73 4.73 -6.34
CA LEU A 180 8.34 4.43 -6.03
C LEU A 180 7.38 5.22 -6.92
N TRP A 181 7.57 6.53 -7.06
CA TRP A 181 6.71 7.38 -7.89
C TRP A 181 6.78 7.02 -9.37
N VAL A 182 7.98 6.79 -9.91
CA VAL A 182 8.15 6.33 -11.30
C VAL A 182 7.45 4.99 -11.54
N GLN A 183 7.50 4.06 -10.59
CA GLN A 183 6.80 2.77 -10.72
C GLN A 183 5.28 2.91 -10.63
N LEU A 184 4.77 3.70 -9.67
CA LEU A 184 3.34 3.95 -9.54
C LEU A 184 2.79 4.64 -10.80
N ALA A 185 3.48 5.67 -11.27
CA ALA A 185 3.14 6.34 -12.51
C ALA A 185 3.13 5.36 -13.69
N ALA A 186 4.15 4.51 -13.83
CA ALA A 186 4.20 3.49 -14.88
C ALA A 186 3.03 2.48 -14.83
N MET A 187 2.43 2.26 -13.64
CA MET A 187 1.23 1.43 -13.46
C MET A 187 -0.09 2.20 -13.77
N GLY A 188 0.00 3.46 -14.19
CA GLY A 188 -1.15 4.35 -14.40
C GLY A 188 -1.71 4.96 -13.12
N ILE A 189 -1.04 4.75 -11.98
CA ILE A 189 -1.42 5.31 -10.69
C ILE A 189 -0.98 6.77 -10.69
N SER A 190 -1.92 7.67 -10.97
CA SER A 190 -1.65 9.08 -11.28
C SER A 190 -2.86 10.00 -11.12
N GLY A 191 -2.68 11.32 -11.31
CA GLY A 191 -3.76 12.29 -11.34
C GLY A 191 -4.17 12.81 -9.94
N PRO A 192 -5.43 13.25 -9.73
CA PRO A 192 -5.87 14.02 -8.55
C PRO A 192 -5.67 13.32 -7.20
N MET A 193 -5.43 12.00 -7.20
CA MET A 193 -5.15 11.23 -5.99
C MET A 193 -3.73 11.41 -5.46
N ILE A 194 -2.80 11.88 -6.30
CA ILE A 194 -1.35 11.82 -6.04
C ILE A 194 -0.63 13.13 -6.40
N GLU A 195 -1.24 13.98 -7.23
CA GLU A 195 -0.73 15.30 -7.68
C GLU A 195 -1.47 16.48 -7.01
#